data_AF-A0A6C8H4H9-F1
#
_entry.id   AF-A0A6C8H4H9-F1
#
_cell.length_a   1.000
_cell.length_b   1.000
_cell.length_c   1.000
_cell.angle_alpha   90.00
_cell.angle_beta   90.00
_cell.angle_gamma   90.00
#
_symmetry.space_group_name_H-M   'P 1'
#
loop_
_entity.id
_entity.type
_entity.pdbx_description
1 polymer ?
#
loop_
_entity_poly.entity_id
_entity_poly.type
_entity_poly.pdbx_seq_one_letter_code
_entity_poly.pdbx_strand_id
1 'polypeptide(L)' 'MQFTGGQKQDIDVTTLCSTEQENINGLGAQSEISLSGNFYSNPAQDALREAYDNDTTYGFKIIFPSGIGFQFLAEV' A
#
# COMPACT_ATOMS: atom_id res chain seq x y z
N MET A 1 4.66 1.68 -13.14
CA MET A 1 3.92 1.69 -11.86
C MET A 1 3.82 0.25 -11.39
N GLN A 2 4.16 -0.01 -10.14
CA GLN A 2 4.12 -1.34 -9.54
C GLN A 2 3.24 -1.29 -8.29
N PHE A 3 2.37 -2.27 -8.13
CA PHE A 3 1.54 -2.46 -6.94
C PHE A 3 1.90 -3.79 -6.30
N THR A 4 2.16 -3.76 -4.99
CA THR A 4 2.36 -4.95 -4.18
C THR A 4 1.27 -4.98 -3.12
N GLY A 5 0.36 -5.94 -3.22
CA GLY A 5 -0.67 -6.15 -2.20
C GLY A 5 -0.05 -6.56 -0.87
N GLY A 6 -0.53 -5.99 0.23
CA GLY A 6 -0.07 -6.36 1.56
C GLY A 6 -0.31 -7.84 1.85
N GLN A 7 0.75 -8.56 2.21
CA GLN A 7 0.65 -9.96 2.61
C GLN A 7 0.34 -10.07 4.10
N LYS A 8 -0.71 -10.79 4.45
CA LYS A 8 -1.02 -11.08 5.86
C LYS A 8 0.13 -11.87 6.46
N GLN A 9 0.50 -11.53 7.69
CA GLN A 9 1.43 -12.35 8.46
C GLN A 9 0.67 -13.55 9.01
N ASP A 10 1.21 -14.75 8.84
CA ASP A 10 0.69 -15.92 9.55
C ASP A 10 1.22 -15.92 10.98
N ILE A 11 0.33 -16.18 11.95
CA ILE A 11 0.68 -16.35 13.35
C ILE A 11 0.72 -17.84 13.65
N ASP A 12 1.90 -18.31 14.07
CA ASP A 12 2.06 -19.69 14.57
C ASP A 12 1.40 -19.80 15.95
N VAL A 13 0.45 -20.73 16.05
CA VAL A 13 -0.30 -21.00 17.28
C VAL A 13 -0.14 -22.45 17.73
N THR A 14 0.87 -23.15 17.22
CA THR A 14 1.15 -24.55 17.55
C THR A 14 1.37 -24.71 19.06
N THR A 15 0.60 -25.59 19.68
CA THR A 15 0.66 -25.86 21.12
C THR A 15 1.29 -27.23 21.41
N LEU A 16 1.60 -27.49 22.68
CA LEU A 16 2.22 -28.76 23.10
C LEU A 16 1.39 -30.01 22.74
N CYS A 17 0.06 -29.86 22.64
CA CYS A 17 -0.86 -30.95 22.32
C CYS A 17 -1.20 -31.04 20.83
N SER A 18 -0.66 -30.15 20.00
CA SER A 18 -0.96 -30.12 18.57
C SER A 18 -0.34 -31.34 17.87
N THR A 19 -1.08 -31.94 16.94
CA THR A 19 -0.61 -33.08 16.16
C THR A 19 0.12 -32.67 14.88
N GLU A 20 -0.10 -31.43 14.43
CA GLU A 20 0.48 -30.81 13.23
C GLU A 20 0.73 -29.31 13.50
N GLN A 21 1.41 -28.61 12.58
CA GLN A 21 1.62 -27.17 12.69
C GLN A 21 0.32 -26.41 12.44
N GLU A 22 -0.01 -25.48 13.33
CA GLU A 22 -1.25 -24.71 13.29
C GLU A 22 -0.95 -23.22 13.13
N ASN A 23 -1.66 -22.58 12.20
CA ASN A 23 -1.51 -21.17 11.90
C ASN A 23 -2.87 -20.47 11.81
N ILE A 24 -2.90 -19.22 12.28
CA ILE A 24 -4.04 -18.32 12.08
C ILE A 24 -3.61 -17.10 11.27
N ASN A 25 -4.55 -16.50 10.55
CA ASN A 25 -4.32 -15.24 9.85
C ASN A 25 -4.05 -14.13 10.86
N GLY A 26 -2.90 -13.46 10.72
CA GLY A 26 -2.61 -12.22 11.42
C GLY A 26 -3.31 -11.01 10.80
N LEU A 27 -2.89 -9.83 11.24
CA LEU A 27 -3.42 -8.56 10.75
C LEU A 27 -3.14 -8.38 9.26
N GLY A 28 -4.03 -7.65 8.58
CA GLY A 28 -3.80 -7.21 7.21
C GLY A 28 -2.56 -6.32 7.13
N ALA A 29 -1.62 -6.65 6.25
CA ALA A 29 -0.51 -5.76 5.96
C ALA A 29 -0.96 -4.64 5.00
N GLN A 30 -0.33 -3.48 5.11
CA GLN A 30 -0.50 -2.40 4.16
C GLN A 30 0.00 -2.83 2.78
N SER A 31 -0.65 -2.30 1.74
CA SER A 31 -0.20 -2.48 0.35
C SER A 31 0.69 -1.32 -0.05
N GLU A 32 1.64 -1.57 -0.95
CA GLU A 32 2.61 -0.57 -1.40
C GLU A 32 2.41 -0.27 -2.89
N ILE A 33 2.54 1.00 -3.26
CA ILE A 33 2.55 1.45 -4.67
C ILE A 33 3.86 2.18 -4.95
N SER A 34 4.57 1.72 -5.98
CA SER A 34 5.76 2.37 -6.51
C SER A 34 5.45 3.03 -7.86
N LEU A 35 5.57 4.36 -7.92
CA LEU A 35 5.44 5.16 -9.14
C LEU A 35 6.81 5.73 -9.53
N SER A 36 7.27 5.40 -10.74
CA SER A 36 8.47 5.99 -11.34
C SER A 36 8.10 6.87 -12.52
N GLY A 37 8.73 8.05 -12.60
CA GLY A 37 8.52 9.03 -13.65
C GLY A 37 9.51 10.19 -13.53
N ASN A 38 9.66 10.97 -14.60
CA ASN A 38 10.48 12.17 -14.56
C ASN A 38 9.79 13.23 -13.71
N PHE A 39 10.51 13.79 -12.75
CA PHE A 39 9.99 14.86 -11.92
C PHE A 39 10.08 16.20 -12.65
N TYR A 40 8.95 16.91 -12.73
CA TYR A 40 8.88 18.28 -13.22
C TYR A 40 8.07 19.11 -12.23
N SER A 41 8.67 20.22 -11.77
CA SER A 41 8.04 21.11 -10.79
C SER A 41 6.71 21.62 -11.32
N ASN A 42 5.63 21.20 -10.67
CA ASN A 42 4.28 21.62 -10.96
C ASN A 42 3.44 21.54 -9.69
N PRO A 43 2.25 22.15 -9.65
CA PRO A 43 1.40 22.13 -8.45
C PRO A 43 1.07 20.74 -7.92
N ALA A 44 1.04 19.71 -8.78
CA ALA A 44 0.80 18.34 -8.35
C ALA A 44 2.01 17.74 -7.60
N GLN A 45 3.24 18.10 -7.98
CA GLN A 45 4.43 17.69 -7.23
C GLN A 45 4.57 18.42 -5.90
N ASP A 46 4.18 19.69 -5.85
CA ASP A 46 4.15 20.45 -4.61
C ASP A 46 3.18 19.81 -3.61
N ALA A 47 2.01 19.36 -4.09
CA ALA A 47 1.05 18.61 -3.28
C ALA A 47 1.59 17.25 -2.79
N LEU A 48 2.38 16.53 -3.61
CA LEU A 48 3.02 15.29 -3.17
C LEU A 48 4.11 15.54 -2.12
N ARG A 49 4.85 16.65 -2.22
CA ARG A 49 5.85 17.03 -1.24
C ARG A 49 5.22 17.50 0.07
N GLU A 50 4.15 18.28 0.00
CA GLU A 50 3.35 18.64 1.18
C GLU A 50 2.75 17.41 1.86
N ALA A 51 2.30 16.42 1.09
CA ALA A 51 1.81 15.16 1.64
C ALA A 51 2.87 14.40 2.43
N TYR A 52 4.11 14.37 1.91
CA TYR A 52 5.27 13.78 2.57
C TYR A 52 5.62 14.51 3.87
N ASP A 53 5.58 15.84 3.86
CA ASP A 53 5.95 16.64 5.04
C ASP A 53 4.90 16.58 6.17
N ASN A 54 3.63 16.37 5.83
CA ASN A 54 2.52 16.41 6.78
C ASN A 54 2.12 15.05 7.37
N ASP A 55 2.65 13.95 6.85
CA ASP A 55 2.40 12.59 7.37
C ASP A 55 0.89 12.28 7.55
N THR A 56 0.10 12.60 6.52
CA THR A 56 -1.35 12.39 6.53
C THR A 56 -1.80 11.49 5.39
N THR A 57 -2.94 10.81 5.59
CA THR A 57 -3.54 9.97 4.55
C THR A 57 -4.25 10.81 3.50
N TYR A 58 -3.85 10.64 2.23
CA TYR A 58 -4.46 11.28 1.07
C TYR A 58 -5.17 10.26 0.18
N GLY A 59 -6.19 10.74 -0.53
CA GLY A 59 -6.88 9.97 -1.57
C GLY A 59 -6.22 10.14 -2.93
N PHE A 60 -5.78 9.04 -3.52
CA PHE A 60 -5.18 9.00 -4.85
C PHE A 60 -6.13 8.38 -5.86
N LYS A 61 -6.20 8.98 -7.05
CA LYS A 61 -6.93 8.45 -8.20
C LYS A 61 -6.01 8.39 -9.41
N ILE A 62 -5.83 7.19 -9.95
CA ILE A 62 -5.06 6.97 -11.17
C ILE A 62 -6.04 6.62 -12.29
N ILE A 63 -5.93 7.31 -13.42
CA ILE A 63 -6.73 7.08 -14.63
C ILE A 63 -5.76 6.67 -15.73
N PHE A 64 -5.89 5.45 -16.26
CA PHE A 64 -5.11 5.04 -17.42
C PHE A 64 -5.71 5.60 -18.71
N PRO A 65 -4.93 5.68 -19.82
CA PRO A 65 -5.45 6.11 -21.11
C PRO A 65 -6.64 5.30 -21.62
N SER A 66 -6.79 4.05 -21.16
CA SER A 66 -7.95 3.20 -21.45
C SER A 66 -9.24 3.65 -20.75
N GLY A 67 -9.17 4.64 -19.85
CA GLY A 67 -10.29 5.11 -19.03
C GLY A 67 -10.56 4.25 -17.80
N ILE A 68 -9.94 3.08 -17.69
CA ILE A 68 -9.99 2.23 -16.50
C ILE A 68 -8.89 2.69 -15.54
N GLY A 69 -9.18 2.71 -14.24
CA GLY A 69 -8.28 3.21 -13.23
C GLY A 69 -8.59 2.63 -11.87
N PHE A 70 -7.87 3.09 -10.85
CA PHE A 70 -8.14 2.69 -9.47
C PHE A 70 -7.92 3.85 -8.52
N GLN A 71 -8.49 3.71 -7.33
CA GLN A 71 -8.45 4.69 -6.26
C GLN A 71 -7.94 4.00 -5.00
N PHE A 72 -7.10 4.69 -4.24
CA PHE A 72 -6.54 4.18 -3.00
C PHE A 72 -6.31 5.30 -2.01
N LEU A 73 -6.26 4.95 -0.73
CA LEU A 73 -5.80 5.81 0.34
C LEU A 73 -4.35 5.45 0.64
N ALA A 74 -3.47 6.44 0.69
CA ALA A 74 -2.08 6.24 1.04
C ALA A 74 -1.49 7.45 1.77
N GLU A 75 -0.41 7.19 2.48
CA GLU A 75 0.55 8.14 3.01
C GLU A 75 1.79 8.07 2.10
N VAL A 76 2.53 9.17 1.98
CA VAL A 76 3.65 9.31 1.02
C VAL A 76 4.94 9.52 1.78
#